data_AF-A0A7V6NK58-F1
#
_entry.id   AF-A0A7V6NK58-F1
#
_cell.length_a   1.000
_cell.length_b   1.000
_cell.length_c   1.000
_cell.angle_alpha   90.00
_cell.angle_beta   90.00
_cell.angle_gamma   90.00
#
_symmetry.space_group_name_H-M   'P 1'
#
loop_
_entity.id
_entity.type
_entity.pdbx_description
1 polymer ?
#
loop_
_entity_poly.entity_id
_entity_poly.type
_entity_poly.pdbx_seq_one_letter_code
_entity_poly.pdbx_strand_id
1 'polypeptide(L)'
;MTAISTVDMGRDEWLEQRRGGIGGSDAPVIMGVNPWRSPMDLWLEKTGEFTEDIDNEAMYWGRTLEDIVAREFTKRTGKKVRRRNAILHHKEYPWMLAFQFLIGR
;
A
#
# COMPACT_ATOMS: atom_id res chain seq x y z
N MET A 1 5.27 16.36 2.64
CA MET A 1 4.90 15.14 1.91
C MET A 1 4.35 15.57 0.57
N THR A 2 4.83 14.98 -0.52
CA THR A 2 4.23 15.14 -1.84
C THR A 2 3.15 14.07 -2.00
N ALA A 3 2.02 14.41 -2.62
CA ALA A 3 0.92 13.48 -2.81
C ALA A 3 0.62 13.36 -4.31
N ILE A 4 0.67 12.14 -4.82
CA ILE A 4 0.28 11.82 -6.20
C ILE A 4 -1.12 11.23 -6.12
N SER A 5 -2.10 11.86 -6.79
CA SER A 5 -3.47 11.33 -6.84
C SER A 5 -3.49 9.97 -7.50
N THR A 6 -4.24 9.02 -6.95
CA THR A 6 -4.51 7.72 -7.58
C THR A 6 -5.92 7.64 -8.15
N VAL A 7 -6.66 8.76 -8.17
CA VAL A 7 -7.96 8.85 -8.85
C VAL A 7 -7.71 8.67 -10.34
N ASP A 8 -8.39 7.70 -10.96
CA ASP A 8 -8.26 7.31 -12.37
C ASP A 8 -6.89 6.79 -12.81
N MET A 9 -6.00 6.50 -11.86
CA MET A 9 -4.67 5.95 -12.14
C MET A 9 -4.77 4.50 -12.62
N GLY A 10 -4.13 4.20 -13.74
CA GLY A 10 -4.06 2.84 -14.28
C GLY A 10 -3.23 1.92 -13.41
N ARG A 11 -3.47 0.60 -13.50
CA ARG A 11 -2.74 -0.41 -12.72
C ARG A 11 -1.22 -0.34 -12.97
N ASP A 12 -0.80 -0.25 -14.22
CA ASP A 12 0.62 -0.23 -14.58
C ASP A 12 1.31 1.05 -14.10
N GLU A 13 0.63 2.19 -14.23
CA GLU A 13 1.11 3.47 -13.69
C GLU A 13 1.27 3.40 -12.17
N TRP A 14 0.30 2.80 -11.48
CA TRP A 14 0.37 2.61 -10.03
C TRP A 14 1.51 1.67 -9.62
N LEU A 15 1.74 0.59 -10.37
CA LEU A 15 2.87 -0.32 -10.12
C LEU A 15 4.21 0.39 -10.34
N GLU A 16 4.32 1.25 -11.35
CA GLU A 16 5.52 2.03 -11.59
C GLU A 16 5.79 3.03 -10.45
N GLN A 17 4.76 3.73 -9.97
CA GLN A 17 4.90 4.59 -8.80
C GLN A 17 5.30 3.81 -7.53
N ARG A 18 4.83 2.56 -7.38
CA ARG A 18 5.24 1.67 -6.27
C ARG A 18 6.70 1.25 -6.32
N ARG A 19 7.29 1.12 -7.50
CA ARG A 19 8.72 0.79 -7.64
C ARG A 19 9.62 1.93 -7.18
N GLY A 20 9.14 3.17 -7.23
CA GLY A 20 9.89 4.36 -6.84
C GLY A 20 10.30 4.46 -5.36
N GLY A 21 9.94 3.49 -4.52
CA GLY A 21 10.30 3.49 -3.11
C GLY A 21 9.75 2.30 -2.32
N ILE A 22 9.85 2.41 -1.00
CA ILE A 22 9.51 1.38 -0.01
C ILE A 22 8.21 1.79 0.68
N GLY A 23 7.19 0.94 0.55
CA GLY A 23 5.88 1.11 1.17
C GLY A 23 5.68 0.31 2.45
N GLY A 24 4.49 0.46 3.05
CA GLY A 24 4.11 -0.29 4.25
C GLY A 24 4.06 -1.82 4.06
N SER A 25 3.78 -2.30 2.85
CA SER A 25 3.84 -3.74 2.51
C SER A 25 5.26 -4.28 2.45
N ASP A 26 6.24 -3.42 2.21
CA ASP A 26 7.62 -3.80 1.92
C ASP A 26 8.43 -3.84 3.23
N ALA A 27 8.06 -2.99 4.20
CA ALA A 27 8.68 -2.94 5.53
C ALA A 27 8.80 -4.31 6.23
N PRO A 28 7.74 -5.14 6.39
CA PRO A 28 7.88 -6.44 7.06
C PRO A 28 8.76 -7.43 6.29
N VAL A 29 8.86 -7.30 4.96
CA VAL A 29 9.75 -8.13 4.12
C VAL A 29 11.21 -7.76 4.37
N ILE A 30 11.52 -6.47 4.37
CA ILE A 30 12.87 -5.94 4.66
C ILE A 30 13.30 -6.34 6.08
N MET A 31 12.38 -6.30 7.04
CA MET A 31 12.63 -6.70 8.42
C MET A 31 12.73 -8.23 8.60
N GLY A 32 12.48 -9.03 7.56
CA GLY A 32 12.57 -10.49 7.61
C GLY A 32 11.46 -11.17 8.42
N VAL A 33 10.33 -10.48 8.65
CA VAL A 33 9.19 -10.99 9.43
C VAL A 33 7.97 -11.34 8.57
N ASN A 34 8.09 -11.22 7.24
CA ASN A 34 7.04 -11.63 6.32
C ASN A 34 7.19 -13.13 5.96
N PRO A 35 6.22 -13.99 6.30
CA PRO A 35 6.29 -15.42 5.99
C PRO A 35 5.99 -15.74 4.52
N TRP A 36 5.46 -14.78 3.76
CA TRP A 36 4.98 -14.98 2.40
C TRP A 36 5.93 -14.49 1.31
N ARG A 37 6.92 -13.67 1.68
CA ARG A 37 7.77 -12.98 0.71
C ARG A 37 9.18 -12.75 1.25
N SER A 38 10.19 -13.05 0.43
CA SER A 38 11.60 -12.86 0.78
C SER A 38 12.12 -11.47 0.38
N PRO A 39 13.23 -10.99 0.98
CA PRO A 39 13.92 -9.78 0.54
C PRO A 39 14.38 -9.82 -0.92
N MET A 40 14.71 -11.00 -1.45
CA MET A 40 15.10 -11.16 -2.86
C MET A 40 13.91 -10.91 -3.79
N ASP A 41 12.73 -11.45 -3.46
CA ASP A 41 11.51 -11.22 -4.25
C ASP A 41 11.11 -9.74 -4.23
N LEU A 42 11.35 -9.05 -3.10
CA LEU A 42 11.19 -7.61 -3.01
C LEU A 42 12.15 -6.86 -3.91
N TRP A 43 13.44 -7.23 -3.89
CA TRP A 43 14.43 -6.59 -4.74
C TRP A 43 14.10 -6.75 -6.23
N LEU A 44 13.73 -7.96 -6.67
CA LEU A 44 13.35 -8.24 -8.05
C LEU A 44 12.11 -7.44 -8.53
N GLU A 45 11.11 -7.24 -7.65
CA GLU A 45 9.96 -6.37 -7.96
C GLU A 45 10.39 -4.92 -8.14
N LYS A 46 11.24 -4.41 -7.25
CA LYS A 46 11.67 -3.00 -7.26
C LYS A 46 12.60 -2.67 -8.42
N THR A 47 13.39 -3.62 -8.90
CA THR A 47 14.22 -3.45 -10.10
C THR A 47 13.46 -3.68 -11.41
N GLY A 48 12.22 -4.18 -11.33
CA GLY A 48 11.40 -4.47 -12.52
C GLY A 48 11.79 -5.76 -13.24
N GLU A 49 12.71 -6.54 -12.68
CA GLU A 49 13.18 -7.84 -13.20
C GLU A 49 12.10 -8.93 -13.06
N PHE A 50 11.16 -8.74 -12.14
CA PHE A 50 10.03 -9.63 -11.93
C PHE A 50 8.82 -8.82 -11.51
N THR A 51 7.63 -9.23 -11.94
CA THR A 51 6.38 -8.69 -11.39
C THR A 51 5.48 -9.87 -11.12
N GLU A 52 5.26 -10.13 -9.83
CA GLU A 52 4.32 -11.15 -9.41
C GLU A 52 2.91 -10.57 -9.49
N ASP A 53 2.11 -11.11 -10.41
CA ASP A 53 0.68 -10.80 -10.50
C ASP A 53 -0.10 -11.74 -9.57
N ILE A 54 0.15 -11.62 -8.26
CA ILE A 54 -0.59 -12.40 -7.27
C ILE A 54 -1.74 -11.54 -6.78
N ASP A 55 -2.84 -11.52 -7.52
CA ASP A 55 -4.12 -11.29 -6.88
C ASP A 55 -4.63 -12.63 -6.34
N ASN A 56 -4.72 -12.74 -5.01
CA ASN A 56 -5.20 -13.95 -4.34
C ASN A 56 -6.51 -13.67 -3.59
N GLU A 57 -7.16 -14.73 -3.11
CA GLU A 57 -8.43 -14.61 -2.38
C GLU A 57 -8.32 -13.70 -1.15
N ALA A 58 -7.20 -13.74 -0.43
CA ALA A 58 -6.99 -12.88 0.74
C ALA A 58 -6.95 -11.39 0.35
N MET A 59 -6.30 -11.05 -0.75
CA MET A 59 -6.26 -9.70 -1.30
C MET A 59 -7.62 -9.25 -1.85
N TYR A 60 -8.34 -10.14 -2.53
CA TYR A 60 -9.71 -9.89 -2.98
C TYR A 60 -10.64 -9.57 -1.81
N TRP A 61 -10.68 -10.44 -0.79
CA TRP A 61 -11.54 -10.24 0.37
C TRP A 61 -11.10 -9.04 1.20
N GLY A 62 -9.80 -8.75 1.28
CA GLY A 62 -9.28 -7.54 1.91
C GLY A 62 -9.89 -6.26 1.29
N ARG A 63 -9.87 -6.14 -0.03
CA ARG A 63 -10.46 -4.99 -0.75
C ARG A 63 -11.97 -4.95 -0.59
N THR A 64 -12.65 -6.08 -0.74
CA THR A 64 -14.12 -6.19 -0.61
C THR A 64 -14.60 -5.79 0.79
N LEU A 65 -13.87 -6.17 1.85
CA LEU A 65 -14.28 -5.95 3.23
C LEU A 65 -13.79 -4.63 3.83
N GLU A 66 -12.87 -3.91 3.17
CA GLU A 66 -12.24 -2.69 3.71
C GLU A 66 -13.27 -1.66 4.17
N ASP A 67 -14.29 -1.38 3.34
CA ASP A 67 -15.35 -0.41 3.65
C ASP A 67 -16.19 -0.85 4.86
N ILE A 68 -16.48 -2.15 4.97
CA ILE A 68 -17.26 -2.71 6.07
C ILE A 68 -16.48 -2.57 7.38
N VAL A 69 -15.20 -2.95 7.37
CA VAL A 69 -14.30 -2.84 8.51
C VAL A 69 -14.13 -1.37 8.93
N ALA A 70 -13.96 -0.45 7.98
CA ALA A 70 -13.84 0.99 8.25
C ALA A 70 -15.09 1.59 8.92
N ARG A 71 -16.30 1.19 8.46
CA ARG A 71 -17.57 1.61 9.06
C ARG A 71 -17.72 1.09 10.49
N GLU A 72 -17.42 -0.18 10.71
CA GLU A 72 -17.51 -0.80 12.04
C GLU A 72 -16.49 -0.20 13.02
N PHE A 73 -15.26 0.06 12.56
CA PHE A 73 -14.25 0.78 13.33
C PHE A 73 -14.73 2.18 13.74
N THR A 74 -15.31 2.92 12.79
CA THR A 74 -15.87 4.26 13.06
C THR A 74 -16.97 4.21 14.11
N LYS A 75 -17.88 3.23 14.01
CA LYS A 75 -18.99 3.04 14.95
C LYS A 75 -18.50 2.70 16.36
N ARG A 76 -17.50 1.81 16.51
CA ARG A 76 -17.00 1.37 17.82
C ARG A 76 -16.10 2.39 18.51
N THR A 77 -15.30 3.12 17.73
CA THR A 77 -14.28 4.02 18.29
C THR A 77 -14.69 5.49 18.30
N GLY A 78 -15.71 5.86 17.52
CA GLY A 78 -16.09 7.26 17.27
C GLY A 78 -15.09 8.02 16.39
N LYS A 79 -14.00 7.40 15.95
CA LYS A 79 -12.97 8.05 15.11
C LYS A 79 -13.39 8.07 13.66
N LYS A 80 -13.20 9.20 12.99
CA LYS A 80 -13.61 9.37 11.59
C LYS A 80 -12.57 8.77 10.66
N VAL A 81 -12.93 7.73 9.92
CA VAL A 81 -12.06 7.18 8.87
C VAL A 81 -12.18 7.99 7.57
N ARG A 82 -11.04 8.31 6.95
CA ARG A 82 -10.97 8.97 5.64
C ARG A 82 -10.07 8.19 4.70
N ARG A 83 -10.59 7.82 3.53
CA ARG A 83 -9.80 7.26 2.44
C ARG A 83 -9.08 8.39 1.71
N ARG A 84 -7.76 8.24 1.52
CA ARG A 84 -6.95 9.13 0.69
C ARG A 84 -6.46 8.34 -0.52
N ASN A 85 -7.09 8.58 -1.67
CA ASN A 85 -6.72 8.01 -2.98
C ASN A 85 -5.45 8.70 -3.49
N ALA A 86 -4.34 8.52 -2.79
CA ALA A 86 -3.06 9.11 -3.14
C ALA A 86 -1.89 8.25 -2.65
N ILE A 87 -0.80 8.29 -3.41
CA ILE A 87 0.53 7.84 -2.99
C ILE A 87 1.21 9.00 -2.29
N LEU A 88 1.72 8.78 -1.08
CA LEU A 88 2.34 9.81 -0.26
C LEU A 88 3.85 9.58 -0.18
N HIS A 89 4.63 10.60 -0.54
CA HIS A 89 6.09 10.58 -0.42
C HIS A 89 6.51 11.37 0.81
N HIS A 90 7.44 10.83 1.60
CA HIS A 90 8.04 11.59 2.69
C HIS A 90 8.84 12.79 2.15
N LYS A 91 8.80 13.92 2.86
CA LYS A 91 9.43 15.18 2.38
C LYS A 91 10.95 15.07 2.32
N GLU A 92 11.54 14.44 3.34
CA GLU A 92 13.00 14.34 3.52
C GLU A 92 13.57 13.01 3.03
N TYR A 93 12.71 12.00 2.85
CA TYR A 93 13.11 10.65 2.46
C TYR A 93 12.27 10.24 1.25
N PRO A 94 12.62 10.66 0.02
CA PRO A 94 11.77 10.46 -1.15
C PRO A 94 11.43 9.00 -1.46
N TRP A 95 12.27 8.07 -1.02
CA TRP A 95 12.07 6.63 -1.13
C TRP A 95 11.04 6.08 -0.13
N MET A 96 10.64 6.82 0.91
CA MET A 96 9.60 6.38 1.85
C MET A 96 8.22 6.70 1.30
N LEU A 97 7.46 5.64 1.01
CA LEU A 97 6.14 5.72 0.42
C LEU A 97 5.07 5.25 1.41
N ALA A 98 3.87 5.82 1.28
CA ALA A 98 2.69 5.27 1.91
C ALA A 98 1.50 5.24 0.95
N PHE A 99 0.77 4.14 1.00
CA PHE A 99 -0.37 3.84 0.14
C PHE A 99 -1.62 3.70 0.99
N GLN A 100 -2.73 4.23 0.51
CA GLN A 100 -4.08 4.00 1.04
C GLN A 100 -4.19 4.18 2.57
N PHE A 101 -4.32 5.44 2.97
CA PHE A 101 -4.51 5.77 4.38
C PHE A 101 -6.00 5.78 4.75
N LEU A 102 -6.35 5.08 5.82
CA LEU A 102 -7.56 5.28 6.62
C LEU A 102 -7.17 6.10 7.85
N ILE A 103 -7.21 7.43 7.75
CA ILE A 103 -6.86 8.30 8.88
C ILE A 103 -8.09 8.46 9.76
N GLY A 104 -8.02 7.97 11.00
CA GLY A 104 -8.81 8.42 12.14
C GLY A 104 -8.19 9.68 12.74
N ARG A 105 -8.91 10.81 12.72
CA ARG A 105 -8.68 11.84 13.76
C ARG A 105 -9.44 11.43 15.01
#